data_AF-A0A1Y1ZQA7-F1
#
_entry.id   AF-A0A1Y1ZQA7-F1
#
_cell.length_a   1.000
_cell.length_b   1.000
_cell.length_c   1.000
_cell.angle_alpha   90.00
_cell.angle_beta   90.00
_cell.angle_gamma   90.00
#
_symmetry.space_group_name_H-M   'P 1'
#
loop_
_entity.id
_entity.type
_entity.pdbx_description
1 polymer ?
#
loop_
_entity_poly.entity_id
_entity_poly.type
_entity_poly.pdbx_seq_one_letter_code
_entity_poly.pdbx_strand_id
1 'polypeptide(L)'
;MRLHDLPDDILIPIFSLCTVDEFFSLRLTCRILCAVADAYITTLAPAIAKTTFPDCTLLLGALKDGYSLRWLRSLIPAQLAAIALDKDKLRRWSYLDFPYGIPSEDESVQGVYWRGRVANGWRVLRRFCLVSRDVYGMSMQDLEAGKPGLLRGVRKSRVWQTVACEYASCSEHGLARLFDRSKGRGRPCGTIREDKRSERHYEEVVLREEEVLKRRKDLIRGLKNEDLEDYLHVWKILLWAFRPYRRPYKAGEVVYRGWDDAPKKKGKRLNPYVGCKDPKWQSSISDISVGCSWLTWWVLHVGTEPFWQQWWATRGTSEYGSVRDMILEAWASRSVHGIEIEREHISKFEFALRKRVLPPEKLKRLEEETGEGRVVKTISLDCIPWEYDESPIIHKEVEEFPWYRPGGWVWMDGDVWAQCAGLQLGSLKFMRLKDTDELDDSDETAERSKGPLEEVPYLIYLGDKDAEWVWGRNEPWEFPFEAF
;
A
#
# COMPACT_ATOMS: atom_id res chain seq x y z
N MET A 1 34.23 -1.51 -25.35
CA MET A 1 34.72 -1.41 -23.96
C MET A 1 33.54 -1.71 -23.06
N ARG A 2 33.66 -2.67 -22.14
CA ARG A 2 32.57 -2.98 -21.19
C ARG A 2 32.72 -2.09 -19.97
N LEU A 3 31.62 -1.83 -19.26
CA LEU A 3 31.65 -0.98 -18.07
C LEU A 3 32.67 -1.47 -17.02
N HIS A 4 32.79 -2.78 -16.82
CA HIS A 4 33.74 -3.37 -15.85
C HIS A 4 35.21 -3.38 -16.29
N ASP A 5 35.52 -2.91 -17.50
CA ASP A 5 36.90 -2.74 -17.97
C ASP A 5 37.45 -1.34 -17.64
N LEU A 6 36.59 -0.45 -17.13
CA LEU A 6 36.97 0.91 -16.76
C LEU A 6 37.75 0.91 -15.43
N PRO A 7 38.71 1.82 -15.28
CA PRO A 7 39.44 1.99 -14.02
C PRO A 7 38.53 2.59 -12.92
N ASP A 8 38.87 2.33 -11.66
CA ASP A 8 38.05 2.69 -10.49
C ASP A 8 37.77 4.19 -10.38
N ASP A 9 38.70 5.04 -10.81
CA ASP A 9 38.58 6.51 -10.87
C ASP A 9 37.48 6.99 -11.83
N ILE A 10 37.12 6.17 -12.83
CA ILE A 10 35.98 6.41 -13.72
C ILE A 10 34.70 5.76 -13.18
N LEU A 11 34.81 4.59 -12.55
CA LEU A 11 33.66 3.87 -11.99
C LEU A 11 33.05 4.59 -10.77
N ILE A 12 33.86 5.20 -9.92
CA ILE A 12 33.39 5.90 -8.71
C ILE A 12 32.46 7.09 -9.05
N PRO A 13 32.81 8.01 -9.97
CA PRO A 13 31.90 9.06 -10.43
C PRO A 13 30.60 8.51 -11.03
N ILE A 14 30.67 7.43 -11.83
CA ILE A 14 29.48 6.79 -12.41
C ILE A 14 28.55 6.29 -11.29
N PHE A 15 29.07 5.55 -10.31
CA PHE A 15 28.29 5.07 -9.18
C PHE A 15 27.73 6.21 -8.32
N SER A 16 28.46 7.32 -8.16
CA SER A 16 28.02 8.48 -7.39
C SER A 16 26.79 9.17 -7.99
N LEU A 17 26.58 9.02 -9.30
CA LEU A 17 25.42 9.54 -10.02
C LEU A 17 24.24 8.57 -10.07
N CYS A 18 24.38 7.37 -9.52
CA CYS A 18 23.29 6.40 -9.46
C CYS A 18 22.32 6.73 -8.31
N THR A 19 21.06 6.40 -8.51
CA THR A 19 20.09 6.22 -7.42
C THR A 19 20.42 4.97 -6.59
N VAL A 20 19.80 4.84 -5.41
CA VAL A 20 19.97 3.65 -4.56
C VAL A 20 19.63 2.36 -5.31
N ASP A 21 18.55 2.33 -6.08
CA ASP A 21 18.10 1.14 -6.80
C ASP A 21 19.02 0.79 -7.97
N GLU A 22 19.46 1.79 -8.74
CA GLU A 22 20.44 1.62 -9.82
C GLU A 22 21.77 1.10 -9.28
N PHE A 23 22.25 1.66 -8.17
CA PHE A 23 23.49 1.23 -7.53
C PHE A 23 23.42 -0.23 -7.07
N PHE A 24 22.35 -0.63 -6.38
CA PHE A 24 22.19 -2.02 -5.96
C PHE A 24 22.02 -2.97 -7.16
N SER A 25 21.37 -2.53 -8.24
CA SER A 25 21.24 -3.31 -9.47
C SER A 25 22.59 -3.48 -10.16
N LEU A 26 23.35 -2.40 -10.34
CA LEU A 26 24.70 -2.41 -10.93
C LEU A 26 25.65 -3.31 -10.14
N ARG A 27 25.61 -3.23 -8.81
CA ARG A 27 26.41 -4.09 -7.92
C ARG A 27 26.18 -5.58 -8.14
N LEU A 28 24.98 -5.99 -8.55
CA LEU A 28 24.62 -7.39 -8.81
C LEU A 28 24.98 -7.88 -10.21
N THR A 29 25.44 -7.01 -11.12
CA THR A 29 25.73 -7.40 -12.52
C THR A 29 27.04 -8.17 -12.68
N CYS A 30 28.11 -7.81 -11.97
CA CYS A 30 29.38 -8.55 -12.02
C CYS A 30 30.24 -8.38 -10.75
N ARG A 31 31.23 -9.27 -10.57
CA ARG A 31 32.11 -9.31 -9.38
C ARG A 31 33.00 -8.07 -9.24
N ILE A 32 33.47 -7.50 -10.35
CA ILE A 32 34.35 -6.31 -10.34
C ILE A 32 33.58 -5.10 -9.79
N LEU A 33 32.40 -4.83 -10.34
CA LEU A 33 31.53 -3.74 -9.87
C LEU A 33 31.13 -3.93 -8.40
N CYS A 34 30.91 -5.17 -7.96
CA CYS A 34 30.68 -5.48 -6.56
C CYS A 34 31.89 -5.15 -5.67
N ALA A 35 33.10 -5.53 -6.11
CA ALA A 35 34.33 -5.24 -5.37
C ALA A 35 34.59 -3.73 -5.25
N VAL A 36 34.37 -2.95 -6.32
CA VAL A 36 34.48 -1.49 -6.30
C VAL A 36 33.45 -0.88 -5.34
N ALA A 37 32.19 -1.31 -5.43
CA ALA A 37 31.13 -0.84 -4.54
C ALA A 37 31.46 -1.11 -3.06
N ASP A 38 31.98 -2.30 -2.74
CA ASP A 38 32.33 -2.69 -1.38
C ASP A 38 33.58 -1.96 -0.86
N ALA A 39 34.59 -1.75 -1.71
CA ALA A 39 35.83 -1.06 -1.36
C ALA A 39 35.63 0.46 -1.11
N TYR A 40 34.73 1.09 -1.86
CA TYR A 40 34.54 2.55 -1.84
C TYR A 40 33.20 2.99 -1.22
N ILE A 41 32.53 2.11 -0.48
CA ILE A 41 31.18 2.38 0.04
C ILE A 41 31.10 3.64 0.92
N THR A 42 32.15 3.95 1.68
CA THR A 42 32.18 5.13 2.55
C THR A 42 32.11 6.44 1.77
N THR A 43 32.61 6.45 0.55
CA THR A 43 32.58 7.60 -0.37
C THR A 43 31.32 7.57 -1.23
N LEU A 44 30.96 6.39 -1.74
CA LEU A 44 29.84 6.22 -2.67
C LEU A 44 28.49 6.43 -1.99
N ALA A 45 28.28 5.84 -0.81
CA ALA A 45 26.99 5.86 -0.13
C ALA A 45 26.42 7.27 0.10
N PRO A 46 27.17 8.26 0.66
CA PRO A 46 26.62 9.60 0.82
C PRO A 46 26.33 10.31 -0.51
N ALA A 47 27.10 10.05 -1.57
CA ALA A 47 26.85 10.61 -2.89
C ALA A 47 25.56 10.04 -3.50
N ILE A 48 25.42 8.71 -3.52
CA ILE A 48 24.22 8.00 -3.98
C ILE A 48 22.98 8.43 -3.19
N ALA A 49 23.13 8.58 -1.87
CA ALA A 49 22.04 9.02 -1.01
C ALA A 49 21.58 10.45 -1.35
N LYS A 50 22.51 11.39 -1.58
CA LYS A 50 22.18 12.75 -2.05
C LYS A 50 21.52 12.76 -3.43
N THR A 51 21.98 11.91 -4.34
CA THR A 51 21.39 11.76 -5.67
C THR A 51 19.95 11.22 -5.59
N THR A 52 19.69 10.28 -4.66
CA THR A 52 18.36 9.65 -4.50
C THR A 52 17.39 10.50 -3.68
N PHE A 53 17.92 11.18 -2.67
CA PHE A 53 17.16 11.95 -1.69
C PHE A 53 17.63 13.39 -1.65
N PRO A 54 17.47 14.15 -2.75
CA PRO A 54 17.82 15.56 -2.73
C PRO A 54 16.95 16.25 -1.66
N ASP A 55 17.59 17.14 -0.90
CA ASP A 55 16.98 18.00 0.11
C ASP A 55 16.43 17.29 1.37
N CYS A 56 16.67 15.98 1.54
CA CYS A 56 16.28 15.25 2.75
C CYS A 56 17.36 15.32 3.84
N THR A 57 17.57 16.50 4.44
CA THR A 57 18.71 16.75 5.35
C THR A 57 18.73 15.85 6.58
N LEU A 58 17.58 15.62 7.20
CA LEU A 58 17.43 14.76 8.38
C LEU A 58 17.80 13.31 8.04
N LEU A 59 17.32 12.81 6.89
CA LEU A 59 17.59 11.46 6.43
C LEU A 59 19.08 11.24 6.12
N LEU A 60 19.76 12.29 5.65
CA LEU A 60 21.15 12.29 5.23
C LEU A 60 22.13 12.74 6.33
N GLY A 61 21.65 12.89 7.57
CA GLY A 61 22.46 13.32 8.71
C GLY A 61 23.75 12.50 8.89
N ALA A 62 24.78 13.16 9.41
CA ALA A 62 26.10 12.55 9.59
C ALA A 62 26.02 11.35 10.55
N LEU A 63 26.54 10.21 10.11
CA LEU A 63 26.58 8.98 10.92
C LEU A 63 27.81 8.95 11.81
N LYS A 64 27.61 8.54 13.06
CA LYS A 64 28.71 8.27 14.00
C LYS A 64 29.52 7.03 13.61
N ASP A 65 28.84 6.01 13.06
CA ASP A 65 29.45 4.70 12.74
C ASP A 65 29.94 4.59 11.28
N GLY A 66 29.92 5.70 10.53
CA GLY A 66 30.29 5.74 9.12
C GLY A 66 29.23 5.18 8.17
N TYR A 67 29.44 5.38 6.87
CA TYR A 67 28.51 4.97 5.81
C TYR A 67 28.71 3.50 5.40
N SER A 68 27.61 2.79 5.16
CA SER A 68 27.62 1.37 4.78
C SER A 68 26.50 1.03 3.80
N LEU A 69 26.59 -0.14 3.14
CA LEU A 69 25.51 -0.68 2.30
C LEU A 69 24.22 -0.87 3.10
N ARG A 70 24.34 -1.28 4.36
CA ARG A 70 23.20 -1.47 5.25
C ARG A 70 22.50 -0.14 5.53
N TRP A 71 23.28 0.91 5.80
CA TRP A 71 22.75 2.26 5.96
C TRP A 71 22.04 2.73 4.68
N LEU A 72 22.70 2.64 3.53
CA LEU A 72 22.15 3.08 2.25
C LEU A 72 20.81 2.39 1.93
N ARG A 73 20.75 1.06 2.13
CA ARG A 73 19.52 0.27 1.96
C ARG A 73 18.43 0.61 2.99
N SER A 74 18.82 1.14 4.16
CA SER A 74 17.89 1.53 5.22
C SER A 74 17.22 2.88 4.98
N LEU A 75 17.71 3.68 4.03
CA LEU A 75 17.13 4.98 3.67
C LEU A 75 15.76 4.83 3.00
N ILE A 76 15.55 3.83 2.15
CA ILE A 76 14.25 3.59 1.49
C ILE A 76 13.11 3.41 2.52
N PRO A 77 13.17 2.47 3.48
CA PRO A 77 12.10 2.33 4.47
C PRO A 77 11.99 3.54 5.40
N ALA A 78 13.07 4.30 5.62
CA ALA A 78 13.01 5.55 6.39
C ALA A 78 12.26 6.66 5.63
N GLN A 79 12.51 6.79 4.33
CA GLN A 79 11.78 7.74 3.48
C GLN A 79 10.31 7.33 3.33
N LEU A 80 10.03 6.04 3.13
CA LEU A 80 8.65 5.54 3.13
C LEU A 80 7.94 5.82 4.45
N ALA A 81 8.63 5.71 5.58
CA ALA A 81 8.06 6.02 6.89
C ALA A 81 7.72 7.51 7.04
N ALA A 82 8.64 8.40 6.63
CA ALA A 82 8.40 9.83 6.62
C ALA A 82 7.16 10.19 5.79
N ILE A 83 7.12 9.75 4.53
CA ILE A 83 5.99 10.02 3.63
C ILE A 83 4.68 9.43 4.17
N ALA A 84 4.72 8.20 4.72
CA ALA A 84 3.53 7.53 5.20
C ALA A 84 2.92 8.21 6.43
N LEU A 85 3.76 8.66 7.38
CA LEU A 85 3.33 9.40 8.57
C LEU A 85 2.79 10.78 8.22
N ASP A 86 3.47 11.51 7.33
CA ASP A 86 3.01 12.79 6.81
C ASP A 86 1.61 12.64 6.19
N LYS A 87 1.45 11.66 5.29
CA LYS A 87 0.16 11.36 4.64
C LYS A 87 -0.93 10.94 5.61
N ASP A 88 -0.62 10.15 6.65
CA ASP A 88 -1.62 9.74 7.64
C ASP A 88 -2.18 10.94 8.42
N LYS A 89 -1.31 11.87 8.85
CA LYS A 89 -1.74 13.05 9.61
C LYS A 89 -2.52 14.04 8.73
N LEU A 90 -2.05 14.28 7.50
CA LEU A 90 -2.78 15.05 6.49
C LEU A 90 -4.19 14.52 6.20
N ARG A 91 -4.42 13.22 6.44
CA ARG A 91 -5.74 12.60 6.23
C ARG A 91 -6.65 12.66 7.45
N ARG A 92 -6.08 12.63 8.66
CA ARG A 92 -6.86 12.58 9.91
C ARG A 92 -7.30 13.96 10.37
N TRP A 93 -6.51 15.00 10.07
CA TRP A 93 -6.79 16.37 10.46
C TRP A 93 -7.05 17.21 9.22
N SER A 94 -8.16 17.95 9.21
CA SER A 94 -8.34 19.03 8.24
C SER A 94 -7.24 20.06 8.46
N TYR A 95 -6.74 20.67 7.38
CA TYR A 95 -5.60 21.61 7.30
C TYR A 95 -5.59 22.82 8.26
N LEU A 96 -6.56 22.91 9.14
CA LEU A 96 -7.01 24.15 9.77
C LEU A 96 -6.97 24.09 11.30
N ASP A 97 -6.87 22.88 11.87
CA ASP A 97 -6.53 22.63 13.28
C ASP A 97 -5.26 21.77 13.37
N PHE A 98 -4.28 22.02 12.50
CA PHE A 98 -3.20 21.09 12.22
C PHE A 98 -2.28 20.85 13.43
N PRO A 99 -2.34 19.69 14.10
CA PRO A 99 -1.18 19.21 14.83
C PRO A 99 -0.22 18.72 13.75
N TYR A 100 0.80 19.51 13.40
CA TYR A 100 1.76 19.13 12.38
C TYR A 100 2.08 17.64 12.48
N GLY A 101 1.69 16.88 11.45
CA GLY A 101 2.13 15.50 11.35
C GLY A 101 3.63 15.52 11.26
N ILE A 102 4.32 14.65 12.00
CA ILE A 102 5.79 14.58 12.14
C ILE A 102 6.44 14.87 10.78
N PRO A 103 6.82 16.13 10.50
CA PRO A 103 7.36 16.47 9.20
C PRO A 103 8.51 15.52 8.88
N SER A 104 8.69 15.14 7.63
CA SER A 104 9.84 14.33 7.22
C SER A 104 11.18 14.83 7.81
N GLU A 105 11.32 16.15 8.00
CA GLU A 105 12.49 16.84 8.56
C GLU A 105 12.39 17.21 10.07
N ASP A 106 11.32 16.87 10.78
CA ASP A 106 11.18 17.26 12.19
C ASP A 106 12.10 16.46 13.12
N GLU A 107 13.00 17.14 13.81
CA GLU A 107 14.00 16.56 14.70
C GLU A 107 13.45 16.15 16.08
N SER A 108 12.15 16.38 16.33
CA SER A 108 11.55 16.05 17.63
C SER A 108 11.77 14.58 18.00
N VAL A 109 11.99 14.33 19.30
CA VAL A 109 12.23 12.97 19.83
C VAL A 109 11.07 12.04 19.46
N GLN A 110 9.84 12.54 19.52
CA GLN A 110 8.65 11.80 19.15
C GLN A 110 8.61 11.49 17.64
N GLY A 111 9.02 12.46 16.82
CA GLY A 111 9.09 12.33 15.38
C GLY A 111 10.07 11.25 14.93
N VAL A 112 11.28 11.32 15.48
CA VAL A 112 12.34 10.32 15.25
C VAL A 112 11.89 8.93 15.72
N TYR A 113 11.24 8.85 16.89
CA TYR A 113 10.72 7.59 17.42
C TYR A 113 9.72 6.93 16.46
N TRP A 114 8.66 7.61 16.06
CA TRP A 114 7.63 7.02 15.19
C TRP A 114 8.14 6.72 13.78
N ARG A 115 8.97 7.58 13.18
CA ARG A 115 9.63 7.25 11.90
C ARG A 115 10.49 6.00 12.03
N GLY A 116 11.20 5.83 13.15
CA GLY A 116 11.97 4.63 13.46
C GLY A 116 11.10 3.36 13.51
N ARG A 117 9.99 3.41 14.27
CA ARG A 117 9.02 2.30 14.40
C ARG A 117 8.41 1.93 13.03
N VAL A 118 7.90 2.92 12.29
CA VAL A 118 7.27 2.69 10.96
C VAL A 118 8.30 2.20 9.93
N ALA A 119 9.51 2.75 9.92
CA ALA A 119 10.60 2.28 9.05
C ALA A 119 10.97 0.83 9.36
N ASN A 120 10.98 0.43 10.63
CA ASN A 120 11.19 -0.96 11.00
C ASN A 120 10.04 -1.86 10.52
N GLY A 121 8.79 -1.39 10.64
CA GLY A 121 7.62 -2.09 10.09
C GLY A 121 7.72 -2.35 8.59
N TRP A 122 8.20 -1.37 7.82
CA TRP A 122 8.47 -1.52 6.39
C TRP A 122 9.53 -2.59 6.10
N ARG A 123 10.57 -2.70 6.95
CA ARG A 123 11.58 -3.76 6.84
C ARG A 123 10.99 -5.13 7.13
N VAL A 124 10.12 -5.24 8.13
CA VAL A 124 9.43 -6.48 8.47
C VAL A 124 8.49 -6.91 7.33
N LEU A 125 7.71 -5.98 6.77
CA LEU A 125 6.89 -6.21 5.58
C LEU A 125 7.75 -6.74 4.41
N ARG A 126 8.91 -6.14 4.16
CA ARG A 126 9.85 -6.61 3.13
C ARG A 126 10.30 -8.05 3.39
N ARG A 127 10.57 -8.43 4.65
CA ARG A 127 10.94 -9.82 4.99
C ARG A 127 9.80 -10.79 4.68
N PHE A 128 8.55 -10.43 4.96
CA PHE A 128 7.40 -11.26 4.59
C PHE A 128 7.17 -11.36 3.08
N CYS A 129 7.46 -10.30 2.33
CA CYS A 129 7.44 -10.31 0.86
C CYS A 129 8.51 -11.24 0.28
N LEU A 130 9.74 -11.21 0.82
CA LEU A 130 10.80 -12.12 0.39
C LEU A 130 10.38 -13.59 0.54
N VAL A 131 9.66 -13.94 1.61
CA VAL A 131 9.10 -15.30 1.75
C VAL A 131 8.15 -15.65 0.59
N SER A 132 7.23 -14.75 0.22
CA SER A 132 6.35 -14.98 -0.94
C SER A 132 7.15 -15.14 -2.22
N ARG A 133 8.10 -14.24 -2.47
CA ARG A 133 8.93 -14.27 -3.69
C ARG A 133 9.73 -15.57 -3.78
N ASP A 134 10.32 -16.00 -2.68
CA ASP A 134 11.13 -17.23 -2.65
C ASP A 134 10.27 -18.46 -2.92
N VAL A 135 9.08 -18.56 -2.30
CA VAL A 135 8.16 -19.70 -2.52
C VAL A 135 7.54 -19.69 -3.92
N TYR A 136 7.18 -18.53 -4.45
CA TYR A 136 6.66 -18.40 -5.81
C TYR A 136 7.74 -18.63 -6.88
N GLY A 137 9.02 -18.48 -6.53
CA GLY A 137 10.16 -18.89 -7.36
C GLY A 137 10.45 -20.39 -7.36
N MET A 138 9.83 -21.18 -6.47
CA MET A 138 10.05 -22.64 -6.41
C MET A 138 9.36 -23.39 -7.53
N SER A 139 9.98 -24.49 -7.96
CA SER A 139 9.34 -25.44 -8.85
C SER A 139 8.27 -26.26 -8.11
N MET A 140 7.28 -26.77 -8.84
CA MET A 140 6.27 -27.66 -8.24
C MET A 140 6.87 -28.93 -7.67
N GLN A 141 7.99 -29.43 -8.23
CA GLN A 141 8.66 -30.62 -7.71
C GLN A 141 9.26 -30.36 -6.32
N ASP A 142 9.85 -29.19 -6.11
CA ASP A 142 10.42 -28.79 -4.81
C ASP A 142 9.34 -28.64 -3.74
N LEU A 143 8.20 -28.04 -4.09
CA LEU A 143 7.05 -27.89 -3.20
C LEU A 143 6.43 -29.24 -2.82
N GLU A 144 6.43 -30.20 -3.74
CA GLU A 144 5.89 -31.53 -3.55
C GLU A 144 6.82 -32.47 -2.77
N ALA A 145 8.15 -32.33 -2.94
CA ALA A 145 9.16 -33.18 -2.30
C ALA A 145 9.10 -33.15 -0.76
N GLY A 146 8.59 -32.06 -0.18
CA GLY A 146 8.43 -31.92 1.27
C GLY A 146 7.17 -32.57 1.85
N LYS A 147 6.25 -33.13 1.03
CA LYS A 147 4.97 -33.67 1.51
C LYS A 147 4.97 -35.21 1.56
N PRO A 148 4.58 -35.83 2.69
CA PRO A 148 4.44 -37.28 2.76
C PRO A 148 3.36 -37.76 1.77
N GLY A 149 3.74 -38.67 0.87
CA GLY A 149 2.93 -39.07 -0.30
C GLY A 149 1.58 -39.77 -0.01
N LEU A 150 1.26 -40.03 1.26
CA LEU A 150 0.12 -40.88 1.68
C LEU A 150 -1.28 -40.24 1.55
N LEU A 151 -1.40 -38.91 1.36
CA LEU A 151 -2.70 -38.22 1.33
C LEU A 151 -3.20 -37.80 -0.06
N ARG A 152 -2.55 -38.23 -1.15
CA ARG A 152 -2.88 -37.75 -2.52
C ARG A 152 -4.14 -38.34 -3.16
N GLY A 153 -4.67 -39.47 -2.68
CA GLY A 153 -5.63 -40.27 -3.45
C GLY A 153 -7.11 -39.87 -3.34
N VAL A 154 -7.57 -39.35 -2.20
CA VAL A 154 -9.02 -39.36 -1.88
C VAL A 154 -9.72 -37.99 -2.04
N ARG A 155 -8.99 -36.87 -1.98
CA ARG A 155 -9.57 -35.50 -2.01
C ARG A 155 -9.70 -34.86 -3.41
N LYS A 156 -9.36 -35.58 -4.49
CA LYS A 156 -9.31 -35.04 -5.87
C LYS A 156 -10.52 -35.35 -6.76
N SER A 157 -11.60 -35.91 -6.21
CA SER A 157 -12.79 -36.15 -7.02
C SER A 157 -13.50 -34.81 -7.31
N ARG A 158 -13.84 -34.57 -8.58
CA ARG A 158 -14.58 -33.37 -9.02
C ARG A 158 -15.90 -33.21 -8.28
N VAL A 159 -16.56 -34.32 -7.96
CA VAL A 159 -17.78 -34.34 -7.15
C VAL A 159 -17.49 -33.77 -5.76
N TRP A 160 -16.42 -34.22 -5.10
CA TRP A 160 -16.02 -33.68 -3.79
C TRP A 160 -15.69 -32.19 -3.84
N GLN A 161 -14.96 -31.69 -4.84
CA GLN A 161 -14.69 -30.26 -4.97
C GLN A 161 -15.97 -29.44 -5.19
N THR A 162 -16.93 -29.97 -5.97
CA THR A 162 -18.23 -29.33 -6.19
C THR A 162 -19.11 -29.31 -4.93
N VAL A 163 -19.03 -30.32 -4.06
CA VAL A 163 -19.83 -30.37 -2.82
C VAL A 163 -19.12 -29.70 -1.63
N ALA A 164 -17.79 -29.64 -1.64
CA ALA A 164 -16.96 -29.14 -0.54
C ALA A 164 -16.46 -27.70 -0.75
N CYS A 165 -16.75 -27.07 -1.89
CA CYS A 165 -16.44 -25.65 -2.05
C CYS A 165 -17.33 -24.82 -1.10
N GLU A 166 -16.74 -24.34 -0.01
CA GLU A 166 -17.45 -23.53 1.00
C GLU A 166 -17.87 -22.14 0.46
N TYR A 167 -17.36 -21.74 -0.71
CA TYR A 167 -17.59 -20.42 -1.29
C TYR A 167 -18.85 -20.41 -2.16
N ALA A 168 -19.94 -19.89 -1.59
CA ALA A 168 -21.25 -19.79 -2.24
C ALA A 168 -21.24 -19.00 -3.58
N SER A 169 -20.22 -18.18 -3.82
CA SER A 169 -20.04 -17.38 -5.03
C SER A 169 -19.11 -18.01 -6.07
N CYS A 170 -18.53 -19.19 -5.82
CA CYS A 170 -17.56 -19.80 -6.72
C CYS A 170 -18.24 -20.30 -8.01
N SER A 171 -17.90 -19.66 -9.13
CA SER A 171 -18.38 -20.04 -10.47
C SER A 171 -17.54 -21.15 -11.11
N GLU A 172 -16.36 -21.46 -10.55
CA GLU A 172 -15.35 -22.32 -11.15
C GLU A 172 -15.68 -23.82 -11.01
N HIS A 173 -16.38 -24.23 -9.95
CA HIS A 173 -16.73 -25.64 -9.73
C HIS A 173 -18.05 -26.07 -10.39
N GLY A 174 -18.64 -25.25 -11.27
CA GLY A 174 -19.74 -25.65 -12.14
C GLY A 174 -21.10 -25.85 -11.46
N LEU A 175 -21.28 -25.49 -10.19
CA LEU A 175 -22.59 -25.55 -9.50
C LEU A 175 -23.67 -24.78 -10.27
N ALA A 176 -23.32 -23.63 -10.85
CA ALA A 176 -24.22 -22.86 -11.70
C ALA A 176 -24.77 -23.68 -12.88
N ARG A 177 -23.98 -24.61 -13.44
CA ARG A 177 -24.41 -25.50 -14.54
C ARG A 177 -25.25 -26.69 -14.05
N LEU A 178 -25.07 -27.13 -12.81
CA LEU A 178 -25.87 -28.22 -12.24
C LEU A 178 -27.31 -27.77 -11.91
N PHE A 179 -27.51 -26.51 -11.55
CA PHE A 179 -28.83 -25.96 -11.23
C PHE A 179 -29.52 -25.24 -12.40
N ASP A 180 -28.78 -24.80 -13.43
CA ASP A 180 -29.38 -24.21 -14.64
C ASP A 180 -29.86 -25.29 -15.63
N ARG A 181 -30.72 -26.20 -15.15
CA ARG A 181 -31.39 -27.26 -15.96
C ARG A 181 -32.35 -26.70 -17.01
N SER A 182 -32.58 -25.38 -17.03
CA SER A 182 -33.62 -24.72 -17.82
C SER A 182 -33.25 -24.45 -19.28
N LYS A 183 -31.97 -24.48 -19.64
CA LYS A 183 -31.52 -24.20 -21.02
C LYS A 183 -31.27 -25.51 -21.78
N GLY A 184 -32.11 -25.74 -22.78
CA GLY A 184 -32.23 -26.99 -23.54
C GLY A 184 -30.94 -27.54 -24.15
N ARG A 185 -31.04 -28.83 -24.54
CA ARG A 185 -30.02 -29.73 -25.11
C ARG A 185 -29.33 -29.21 -26.40
N GLY A 186 -28.73 -28.03 -26.36
CA GLY A 186 -28.10 -27.37 -27.50
C GLY A 186 -26.58 -27.34 -27.35
N ARG A 187 -25.91 -28.29 -28.02
CA ARG A 187 -24.46 -28.40 -28.28
C ARG A 187 -23.53 -28.48 -27.06
N PRO A 188 -22.74 -29.57 -26.92
CA PRO A 188 -21.63 -29.64 -25.96
C PRO A 188 -20.49 -28.73 -26.45
N CYS A 189 -20.56 -27.45 -26.11
CA CYS A 189 -19.53 -26.46 -26.42
C CYS A 189 -18.70 -26.21 -25.15
N GLY A 190 -17.63 -26.97 -25.00
CA GLY A 190 -16.65 -26.84 -23.93
C GLY A 190 -15.72 -28.04 -23.97
N THR A 191 -14.52 -27.87 -24.49
CA THR A 191 -13.55 -28.96 -24.57
C THR A 191 -13.09 -29.34 -23.16
N ILE A 192 -13.11 -30.63 -22.81
CA ILE A 192 -12.68 -31.21 -21.52
C ILE A 192 -11.24 -30.78 -21.11
N ARG A 193 -10.48 -30.19 -22.03
CA ARG A 193 -9.08 -29.82 -21.87
C ARG A 193 -8.87 -28.54 -21.06
N GLU A 194 -9.82 -27.58 -21.09
CA GLU A 194 -9.71 -26.34 -20.30
C GLU A 194 -9.89 -26.58 -18.80
N ASP A 195 -10.80 -27.49 -18.42
CA ASP A 195 -11.09 -27.82 -17.03
C ASP A 195 -9.84 -28.35 -16.27
N LYS A 196 -9.05 -29.23 -16.92
CA LYS A 196 -7.84 -29.80 -16.29
C LYS A 196 -6.73 -28.78 -16.05
N ARG A 197 -6.69 -27.69 -16.83
CA ARG A 197 -5.69 -26.62 -16.65
C ARG A 197 -6.05 -25.76 -15.44
N SER A 198 -7.32 -25.44 -15.26
CA SER A 198 -7.82 -24.68 -14.10
C SER A 198 -7.57 -25.45 -12.80
N GLU A 199 -7.89 -26.75 -12.76
CA GLU A 199 -7.69 -27.58 -11.57
C GLU A 199 -6.21 -27.66 -11.13
N ARG A 200 -5.29 -27.80 -12.09
CA ARG A 200 -3.85 -27.79 -11.78
C ARG A 200 -3.36 -26.44 -11.25
N HIS A 201 -3.85 -25.34 -11.82
CA HIS A 201 -3.49 -24.00 -11.37
C HIS A 201 -3.96 -23.77 -9.93
N TYR A 202 -5.17 -24.22 -9.59
CA TYR A 202 -5.70 -24.16 -8.24
C TYR A 202 -4.85 -24.93 -7.23
N GLU A 203 -4.54 -26.20 -7.54
CA GLU A 203 -3.71 -27.04 -6.66
C GLU A 203 -2.34 -26.38 -6.42
N GLU A 204 -1.76 -25.78 -7.46
CA GLU A 204 -0.51 -25.02 -7.35
C GLU A 204 -0.62 -23.82 -6.40
N VAL A 205 -1.67 -23.01 -6.52
CA VAL A 205 -1.88 -21.84 -5.63
C VAL A 205 -2.01 -22.30 -4.18
N VAL A 206 -2.80 -23.34 -3.89
CA VAL A 206 -2.94 -23.89 -2.54
C VAL A 206 -1.60 -24.35 -1.99
N LEU A 207 -0.83 -25.11 -2.78
CA LEU A 207 0.48 -25.62 -2.35
C LEU A 207 1.46 -24.48 -2.03
N ARG A 208 1.47 -23.42 -2.85
CA ARG A 208 2.31 -22.23 -2.62
C ARG A 208 1.87 -21.47 -1.37
N GLU A 209 0.57 -21.21 -1.21
CA GLU A 209 0.05 -20.45 -0.07
C GLU A 209 0.21 -21.20 1.26
N GLU A 210 0.10 -22.53 1.27
CA GLU A 210 0.41 -23.35 2.45
C GLU A 210 1.88 -23.23 2.86
N GLU A 211 2.81 -23.28 1.90
CA GLU A 211 4.25 -23.15 2.17
C GLU A 211 4.62 -21.71 2.57
N VAL A 212 4.02 -20.69 1.94
CA VAL A 212 4.16 -19.28 2.36
C VAL A 212 3.69 -19.12 3.80
N LEU A 213 2.49 -19.62 4.14
CA LEU A 213 1.94 -19.53 5.49
C LEU A 213 2.86 -20.19 6.52
N LYS A 214 3.38 -21.39 6.20
CA LYS A 214 4.32 -22.11 7.06
C LYS A 214 5.58 -21.29 7.33
N ARG A 215 6.27 -20.84 6.27
CA ARG A 215 7.51 -20.06 6.40
C ARG A 215 7.31 -18.73 7.09
N ARG A 216 6.19 -18.06 6.84
CA ARG A 216 5.84 -16.81 7.53
C ARG A 216 5.59 -17.03 9.01
N LYS A 217 4.92 -18.13 9.41
CA LYS A 217 4.75 -18.49 10.83
C LYS A 217 6.09 -18.78 11.50
N ASP A 218 7.00 -19.47 10.82
CA ASP A 218 8.35 -19.73 11.32
C ASP A 218 9.16 -18.42 11.46
N LEU A 219 9.05 -17.54 10.46
CA LEU A 219 9.67 -16.20 10.51
C LEU A 219 9.11 -15.37 11.67
N ILE A 220 7.78 -15.39 11.88
CA ILE A 220 7.15 -14.72 13.03
C ILE A 220 7.86 -15.18 14.29
N ARG A 221 7.97 -16.49 14.58
CA ARG A 221 8.60 -17.02 15.80
C ARG A 221 9.99 -16.44 16.11
N GLY A 222 10.79 -16.11 15.08
CA GLY A 222 12.12 -15.52 15.23
C GLY A 222 12.15 -13.98 15.36
N LEU A 223 11.05 -13.27 15.13
CA LEU A 223 10.95 -11.82 15.29
C LEU A 223 10.70 -11.42 16.73
N LYS A 224 11.11 -10.19 17.12
CA LYS A 224 10.71 -9.60 18.41
C LYS A 224 9.25 -9.14 18.35
N ASN A 225 8.59 -9.03 19.50
CA ASN A 225 7.21 -8.52 19.54
C ASN A 225 7.14 -7.06 19.06
N GLU A 226 8.13 -6.24 19.42
CA GLU A 226 8.29 -4.85 18.94
C GLU A 226 8.31 -4.76 17.39
N ASP A 227 9.03 -5.67 16.72
CA ASP A 227 9.08 -5.74 15.25
C ASP A 227 7.71 -6.07 14.65
N LEU A 228 6.92 -6.91 15.33
CA LEU A 228 5.58 -7.30 14.88
C LEU A 228 4.58 -6.16 15.11
N GLU A 229 4.70 -5.43 16.22
CA GLU A 229 3.94 -4.20 16.46
C GLU A 229 4.25 -3.14 15.39
N ASP A 230 5.53 -2.95 15.07
CA ASP A 230 5.97 -2.02 14.02
C ASP A 230 5.38 -2.33 12.65
N TYR A 231 5.29 -3.62 12.33
CA TYR A 231 4.60 -4.08 11.13
C TYR A 231 3.10 -3.70 11.15
N LEU A 232 2.44 -3.83 12.30
CA LEU A 232 1.03 -3.46 12.45
C LEU A 232 0.81 -1.95 12.41
N HIS A 233 1.78 -1.15 12.85
CA HIS A 233 1.78 0.30 12.71
C HIS A 233 1.76 0.73 11.24
N VAL A 234 2.57 0.07 10.39
CA VAL A 234 2.53 0.28 8.94
C VAL A 234 1.14 -0.01 8.38
N TRP A 235 0.48 -1.08 8.83
CA TRP A 235 -0.89 -1.38 8.39
C TRP A 235 -1.90 -0.32 8.81
N LYS A 236 -1.82 0.19 10.03
CA LYS A 236 -2.70 1.27 10.50
C LYS A 236 -2.58 2.52 9.63
N ILE A 237 -1.37 2.85 9.21
CA ILE A 237 -1.10 3.97 8.29
C ILE A 237 -1.56 3.65 6.86
N LEU A 238 -1.28 2.43 6.38
CA LEU A 238 -1.65 2.00 5.02
C LEU A 238 -3.16 1.89 4.79
N LEU A 239 -3.95 1.62 5.83
CA LEU A 239 -5.43 1.68 5.74
C LEU A 239 -5.90 2.96 5.08
N TRP A 240 -5.29 4.08 5.46
CA TRP A 240 -5.60 5.39 4.93
C TRP A 240 -5.04 5.59 3.51
N ALA A 241 -3.97 4.88 3.14
CA ALA A 241 -3.39 4.93 1.80
C ALA A 241 -4.30 4.32 0.74
N PHE A 242 -5.11 3.34 1.13
CA PHE A 242 -6.05 2.68 0.23
C PHE A 242 -7.44 3.31 0.24
N ARG A 243 -7.76 4.15 1.23
CA ARG A 243 -9.06 4.84 1.26
C ARG A 243 -9.14 5.79 0.05
N PRO A 244 -10.12 5.60 -0.84
CA PRO A 244 -10.32 6.55 -1.92
C PRO A 244 -10.74 7.89 -1.31
N TYR A 245 -10.05 8.97 -1.68
CA TYR A 245 -10.31 10.34 -1.20
C TYR A 245 -11.69 10.90 -1.61
N ARG A 246 -12.43 10.19 -2.48
CA ARG A 246 -13.82 10.44 -2.87
C ARG A 246 -14.51 9.14 -3.30
N ARG A 247 -15.85 9.12 -3.25
CA ARG A 247 -16.66 8.07 -3.89
C ARG A 247 -16.16 7.87 -5.33
N PRO A 248 -15.93 6.63 -5.80
CA PRO A 248 -15.70 6.41 -7.23
C PRO A 248 -16.87 7.03 -8.00
N TYR A 249 -16.54 7.87 -8.97
CA TYR A 249 -17.50 8.47 -9.87
C TYR A 249 -18.39 7.41 -10.50
N LYS A 250 -19.63 7.79 -10.82
CA LYS A 250 -20.63 6.95 -11.48
C LYS A 250 -19.95 6.10 -12.55
N ALA A 251 -20.15 4.79 -12.49
CA ALA A 251 -19.71 3.83 -13.49
C ALA A 251 -20.12 4.33 -14.89
N GLY A 252 -19.17 4.93 -15.62
CA GLY A 252 -19.49 5.62 -16.86
C GLY A 252 -18.29 6.25 -17.58
N GLU A 253 -17.29 6.78 -16.87
CA GLU A 253 -16.28 7.63 -17.51
C GLU A 253 -14.82 7.41 -17.06
N VAL A 254 -14.46 6.18 -16.64
CA VAL A 254 -13.04 5.80 -16.64
C VAL A 254 -12.68 5.37 -18.06
N VAL A 255 -12.15 6.32 -18.83
CA VAL A 255 -11.47 6.03 -20.10
C VAL A 255 -10.16 5.30 -19.77
N TYR A 256 -10.23 3.97 -19.62
CA TYR A 256 -9.03 3.14 -19.66
C TYR A 256 -8.34 3.42 -21.00
N ARG A 257 -7.11 3.96 -21.02
CA ARG A 257 -6.32 4.06 -22.25
C ARG A 257 -6.18 2.64 -22.81
N GLY A 258 -6.88 2.35 -23.91
CA GLY A 258 -7.09 1.00 -24.44
C GLY A 258 -8.57 0.62 -24.66
N TRP A 259 -9.52 1.42 -24.17
CA TRP A 259 -10.97 1.20 -24.34
C TRP A 259 -11.48 1.40 -25.77
N ASP A 260 -10.77 2.17 -26.60
CA ASP A 260 -11.19 2.45 -27.96
C ASP A 260 -10.82 1.33 -28.95
N ASP A 261 -9.88 0.45 -28.58
CA ASP A 261 -9.48 -0.71 -29.37
C ASP A 261 -10.22 -2.01 -28.97
N ALA A 262 -11.06 -1.98 -27.94
CA ALA A 262 -11.83 -3.15 -27.53
C ALA A 262 -12.85 -3.53 -28.63
N PRO A 263 -12.85 -4.79 -29.12
CA PRO A 263 -13.71 -5.19 -30.23
C PRO A 263 -15.19 -5.02 -29.88
N LYS A 264 -15.86 -4.12 -30.61
CA LYS A 264 -17.29 -3.85 -30.47
C LYS A 264 -18.09 -5.08 -30.94
N LYS A 265 -18.60 -5.89 -30.01
CA LYS A 265 -19.57 -6.95 -30.33
C LYS A 265 -20.99 -6.40 -30.21
N LYS A 266 -21.68 -6.22 -31.35
CA LYS A 266 -23.09 -5.78 -31.42
C LYS A 266 -23.41 -4.42 -30.75
N GLY A 267 -22.56 -3.40 -30.96
CA GLY A 267 -22.84 -2.04 -30.51
C GLY A 267 -22.77 -1.80 -28.99
N LYS A 268 -22.62 -2.86 -28.17
CA LYS A 268 -22.30 -2.75 -26.75
C LYS A 268 -20.81 -3.02 -26.58
N ARG A 269 -20.08 -2.05 -26.03
CA ARG A 269 -18.70 -2.27 -25.58
C ARG A 269 -18.78 -3.33 -24.48
N LEU A 270 -18.23 -4.53 -24.71
CA LEU A 270 -18.05 -5.49 -23.63
C LEU A 270 -16.96 -4.92 -22.75
N ASN A 271 -17.30 -4.54 -21.51
CA ASN A 271 -16.28 -4.30 -20.51
C ASN A 271 -15.48 -5.63 -20.38
N PRO A 272 -14.16 -5.64 -20.61
CA PRO A 272 -13.36 -6.88 -20.52
C PRO A 272 -13.44 -7.51 -19.12
N TYR A 273 -13.89 -6.75 -18.12
CA TYR A 273 -14.17 -7.20 -16.76
C TYR A 273 -15.62 -7.68 -16.52
N VAL A 274 -16.45 -7.89 -17.56
CA VAL A 274 -17.90 -8.27 -17.47
C VAL A 274 -18.17 -9.58 -16.68
N GLY A 275 -17.14 -10.33 -16.29
CA GLY A 275 -17.28 -11.47 -15.36
C GLY A 275 -16.99 -11.17 -13.88
N CYS A 276 -16.20 -10.14 -13.57
CA CYS A 276 -15.90 -9.75 -12.19
C CYS A 276 -16.90 -8.67 -11.77
N LYS A 277 -17.78 -8.99 -10.81
CA LYS A 277 -18.54 -7.96 -10.10
C LYS A 277 -17.55 -6.91 -9.61
N ASP A 278 -17.84 -5.63 -9.82
CA ASP A 278 -16.97 -4.53 -9.38
C ASP A 278 -16.51 -4.81 -7.94
N PRO A 279 -15.20 -4.88 -7.68
CA PRO A 279 -14.70 -5.14 -6.35
C PRO A 279 -15.29 -4.08 -5.41
N LYS A 280 -15.96 -4.54 -4.36
CA LYS A 280 -16.42 -3.66 -3.28
C LYS A 280 -15.18 -3.21 -2.52
N TRP A 281 -14.48 -2.20 -3.03
CA TRP A 281 -13.22 -1.72 -2.46
C TRP A 281 -13.40 -1.28 -1.02
N GLN A 282 -14.52 -0.64 -0.70
CA GLN A 282 -14.82 -0.25 0.68
C GLN A 282 -14.82 -1.46 1.63
N SER A 283 -15.43 -2.58 1.24
CA SER A 283 -15.39 -3.79 2.08
C SER A 283 -13.99 -4.38 2.12
N SER A 284 -13.28 -4.41 0.99
CA SER A 284 -11.90 -4.91 0.95
C SER A 284 -10.95 -4.09 1.83
N ILE A 285 -11.16 -2.77 1.93
CA ILE A 285 -10.40 -1.88 2.81
C ILE A 285 -10.81 -2.09 4.27
N SER A 286 -12.10 -2.18 4.56
CA SER A 286 -12.58 -2.51 5.91
C SER A 286 -12.08 -3.89 6.38
N ASP A 287 -11.95 -4.86 5.48
CA ASP A 287 -11.44 -6.19 5.81
C ASP A 287 -9.95 -6.18 6.22
N ILE A 288 -9.20 -5.13 5.89
CA ILE A 288 -7.78 -5.00 6.30
C ILE A 288 -7.70 -4.81 7.82
N SER A 289 -8.60 -4.01 8.41
CA SER A 289 -8.63 -3.83 9.86
C SER A 289 -8.94 -5.13 10.58
N VAL A 290 -9.69 -6.04 9.96
CA VAL A 290 -10.01 -7.37 10.49
C VAL A 290 -8.92 -8.42 10.21
N GLY A 291 -8.04 -8.16 9.22
CA GLY A 291 -6.97 -9.09 8.80
C GLY A 291 -7.41 -10.13 7.79
N CYS A 292 -8.55 -9.93 7.12
CA CYS A 292 -9.14 -10.86 6.15
C CYS A 292 -9.19 -10.33 4.71
N SER A 293 -8.44 -9.26 4.45
CA SER A 293 -8.45 -8.63 3.15
C SER A 293 -7.52 -9.33 2.18
N TRP A 294 -7.99 -9.56 0.96
CA TRP A 294 -7.12 -9.93 -0.15
C TRP A 294 -6.07 -8.85 -0.43
N LEU A 295 -6.38 -7.58 -0.14
CA LEU A 295 -5.40 -6.50 -0.28
C LEU A 295 -4.22 -6.68 0.67
N THR A 296 -4.46 -7.25 1.87
CA THR A 296 -3.39 -7.65 2.79
C THR A 296 -2.48 -8.69 2.15
N TRP A 297 -3.05 -9.69 1.48
CA TRP A 297 -2.28 -10.67 0.72
C TRP A 297 -1.45 -10.00 -0.39
N TRP A 298 -2.07 -9.11 -1.18
CA TRP A 298 -1.41 -8.44 -2.30
C TRP A 298 -0.18 -7.64 -1.84
N VAL A 299 -0.33 -6.77 -0.83
CA VAL A 299 0.79 -5.96 -0.28
C VAL A 299 1.91 -6.85 0.24
N LEU A 300 1.57 -7.95 0.91
CA LEU A 300 2.56 -8.90 1.39
C LEU A 300 3.23 -9.69 0.27
N HIS A 301 2.63 -9.77 -0.91
CA HIS A 301 3.19 -10.45 -2.06
C HIS A 301 4.12 -9.53 -2.85
N VAL A 302 3.69 -8.29 -3.13
CA VAL A 302 4.46 -7.31 -3.91
C VAL A 302 5.49 -6.54 -3.08
N GLY A 303 5.25 -6.40 -1.77
CA GLY A 303 6.14 -5.72 -0.84
C GLY A 303 6.05 -4.20 -0.91
N THR A 304 7.18 -3.54 -0.64
CA THR A 304 7.27 -2.08 -0.52
C THR A 304 7.46 -1.36 -1.85
N GLU A 305 7.81 -2.09 -2.90
CA GLU A 305 8.24 -1.54 -4.18
C GLU A 305 7.16 -0.65 -4.82
N PRO A 306 5.88 -1.05 -4.90
CA PRO A 306 4.85 -0.20 -5.53
C PRO A 306 4.69 1.15 -4.82
N PHE A 307 4.81 1.19 -3.50
CA PHE A 307 4.73 2.42 -2.72
C PHE A 307 5.95 3.28 -2.92
N TRP A 308 7.14 2.67 -2.98
CA TRP A 308 8.39 3.38 -3.25
C TRP A 308 8.36 4.04 -4.63
N GLN A 309 7.92 3.30 -5.65
CA GLN A 309 7.77 3.83 -7.00
C GLN A 309 6.78 5.00 -7.03
N GLN A 310 5.54 4.79 -6.56
CA GLN A 310 4.50 5.82 -6.62
C GLN A 310 4.81 7.04 -5.76
N TRP A 311 5.40 6.87 -4.57
CA TRP A 311 5.57 7.97 -3.63
C TRP A 311 6.89 8.71 -3.78
N TRP A 312 7.88 8.11 -4.47
CA TRP A 312 9.20 8.73 -4.59
C TRP A 312 9.89 8.51 -5.92
N ALA A 313 10.07 7.26 -6.37
CA ALA A 313 11.02 7.00 -7.46
C ALA A 313 10.59 7.61 -8.81
N THR A 314 9.30 7.77 -9.06
CA THR A 314 8.78 8.27 -10.35
C THR A 314 8.59 9.79 -10.41
N ARG A 315 9.49 10.56 -9.78
CA ARG A 315 9.49 12.04 -9.84
C ARG A 315 9.39 12.52 -11.30
N GLY A 316 8.28 13.17 -11.65
CA GLY A 316 8.11 13.84 -12.95
C GLY A 316 7.25 13.10 -13.98
N THR A 317 6.82 11.85 -13.74
CA THR A 317 5.80 11.22 -14.59
C THR A 317 4.43 11.32 -13.92
N SER A 318 3.44 11.85 -14.64
CA SER A 318 2.05 12.09 -14.21
C SER A 318 1.24 10.83 -13.83
N GLU A 319 1.87 9.70 -13.52
CA GLU A 319 1.20 8.42 -13.21
C GLU A 319 0.74 8.36 -11.74
N TYR A 320 -0.08 9.33 -11.35
CA TYR A 320 -0.79 9.28 -10.10
C TYR A 320 -1.72 8.06 -10.08
N GLY A 321 -1.57 7.20 -9.06
CA GLY A 321 -2.42 6.02 -8.87
C GLY A 321 -1.87 4.69 -9.38
N SER A 322 -0.58 4.60 -9.73
CA SER A 322 0.03 3.34 -10.19
C SER A 322 -0.18 2.15 -9.23
N VAL A 323 -0.15 2.34 -7.91
CA VAL A 323 -0.46 1.29 -6.92
C VAL A 323 -1.89 0.81 -7.05
N ARG A 324 -2.87 1.71 -7.21
CA ARG A 324 -4.28 1.36 -7.40
C ARG A 324 -4.45 0.56 -8.69
N ASP A 325 -3.81 1.00 -9.76
CA ASP A 325 -3.95 0.36 -11.07
C ASP A 325 -3.30 -1.02 -11.07
N MET A 326 -2.13 -1.17 -10.44
CA MET A 326 -1.50 -2.48 -10.18
C MET A 326 -2.40 -3.41 -9.34
N ILE A 327 -3.09 -2.89 -8.33
CA ILE A 327 -4.04 -3.66 -7.52
C ILE A 327 -5.22 -4.12 -8.36
N LEU A 328 -5.79 -3.24 -9.19
CA LEU A 328 -6.92 -3.53 -10.06
C LEU A 328 -6.56 -4.58 -11.11
N GLU A 329 -5.39 -4.43 -11.74
CA GLU A 329 -4.85 -5.39 -12.69
C GLU A 329 -4.61 -6.75 -12.03
N ALA A 330 -3.96 -6.76 -10.86
CA ALA A 330 -3.73 -7.98 -10.10
C ALA A 330 -5.05 -8.65 -9.72
N TRP A 331 -6.05 -7.91 -9.23
CA TRP A 331 -7.37 -8.44 -8.89
C TRP A 331 -8.06 -9.05 -10.11
N ALA A 332 -8.09 -8.32 -11.23
CA ALA A 332 -8.76 -8.76 -12.44
C ALA A 332 -8.08 -9.98 -13.10
N SER A 333 -6.77 -10.17 -12.85
CA SER A 333 -6.03 -11.34 -13.33
C SER A 333 -6.32 -12.62 -12.54
N ARG A 334 -7.01 -12.53 -11.39
CA ARG A 334 -7.25 -13.66 -10.49
C ARG A 334 -8.64 -14.25 -10.68
N SER A 335 -8.72 -15.56 -10.44
CA SER A 335 -9.99 -16.26 -10.36
C SER A 335 -10.66 -15.97 -9.00
N VAL A 336 -11.99 -16.01 -8.94
CA VAL A 336 -12.73 -15.74 -7.69
C VAL A 336 -12.32 -16.73 -6.61
N HIS A 337 -12.13 -18.00 -7.01
CA HIS A 337 -11.69 -19.03 -6.09
C HIS A 337 -10.25 -18.81 -5.63
N GLY A 338 -9.35 -18.39 -6.53
CA GLY A 338 -7.96 -18.02 -6.19
C GLY A 338 -7.90 -16.93 -5.13
N ILE A 339 -8.69 -15.87 -5.29
CA ILE A 339 -8.81 -14.78 -4.31
C ILE A 339 -9.22 -15.32 -2.94
N GLU A 340 -10.20 -16.22 -2.88
CA GLU A 340 -10.69 -16.76 -1.60
C GLU A 340 -9.66 -17.66 -0.89
N ILE A 341 -8.86 -18.44 -1.62
CA ILE A 341 -7.73 -19.19 -1.04
C ILE A 341 -6.69 -18.24 -0.46
N GLU A 342 -6.31 -17.22 -1.24
CA GLU A 342 -5.33 -16.21 -0.86
C GLU A 342 -5.82 -15.47 0.41
N ARG A 343 -7.12 -15.14 0.47
CA ARG A 343 -7.79 -14.57 1.64
C ARG A 343 -7.78 -15.50 2.85
N GLU A 344 -8.07 -16.78 2.66
CA GLU A 344 -8.07 -17.74 3.77
C GLU A 344 -6.67 -17.86 4.39
N HIS A 345 -5.63 -17.99 3.55
CA HIS A 345 -4.26 -18.14 4.01
C HIS A 345 -3.73 -16.88 4.67
N ILE A 346 -4.04 -15.70 4.12
CA ILE A 346 -3.64 -14.45 4.76
C ILE A 346 -4.36 -14.25 6.09
N SER A 347 -5.63 -14.63 6.21
CA SER A 347 -6.38 -14.54 7.47
C SER A 347 -5.74 -15.40 8.56
N LYS A 348 -5.30 -16.62 8.22
CA LYS A 348 -4.57 -17.51 9.13
C LYS A 348 -3.22 -16.94 9.56
N PHE A 349 -2.53 -16.22 8.66
CA PHE A 349 -1.27 -15.55 8.95
C PHE A 349 -1.49 -14.35 9.88
N GLU A 350 -2.40 -13.44 9.52
CA GLU A 350 -2.73 -12.25 10.31
C GLU A 350 -3.24 -12.62 11.70
N PHE A 351 -4.10 -13.64 11.83
CA PHE A 351 -4.54 -14.14 13.12
C PHE A 351 -3.35 -14.61 13.99
N ALA A 352 -2.43 -15.39 13.43
CA ALA A 352 -1.26 -15.86 14.17
C ALA A 352 -0.31 -14.73 14.57
N LEU A 353 -0.12 -13.73 13.71
CA LEU A 353 0.70 -12.56 13.98
C LEU A 353 0.07 -11.69 15.07
N ARG A 354 -1.21 -11.32 14.91
CA ARG A 354 -1.94 -10.45 15.82
C ARG A 354 -2.14 -11.09 17.19
N LYS A 355 -2.44 -12.40 17.25
CA LYS A 355 -2.52 -13.14 18.52
C LYS A 355 -1.25 -12.99 19.34
N ARG A 356 -0.08 -12.96 18.69
CA ARG A 356 1.22 -12.87 19.37
C ARG A 356 1.50 -11.51 20.00
N VAL A 357 0.99 -10.44 19.41
CA VAL A 357 1.18 -9.06 19.93
C VAL A 357 0.01 -8.59 20.79
N LEU A 358 -0.97 -9.46 21.07
CA LEU A 358 -2.07 -9.08 21.95
C LEU A 358 -1.55 -8.81 23.37
N PRO A 359 -2.05 -7.76 24.03
CA PRO A 359 -1.85 -7.57 25.46
C PRO A 359 -2.28 -8.82 26.25
N PRO A 360 -1.60 -9.17 27.35
CA PRO A 360 -1.87 -10.41 28.10
C PRO A 360 -3.33 -10.59 28.49
N GLU A 361 -4.03 -9.52 28.85
CA GLU A 361 -5.44 -9.53 29.21
C GLU A 361 -6.35 -9.93 28.02
N LYS A 362 -6.08 -9.34 26.85
CA LYS A 362 -6.83 -9.65 25.61
C LYS A 362 -6.53 -11.05 25.11
N LEU A 363 -5.27 -11.51 25.26
CA LEU A 363 -4.87 -12.87 24.93
C LEU A 363 -5.58 -13.90 25.81
N LYS A 364 -5.62 -13.67 27.13
CA LYS A 364 -6.32 -14.54 28.08
C LYS A 364 -7.79 -14.68 27.72
N ARG A 365 -8.48 -13.56 27.45
CA ARG A 365 -9.88 -13.56 27.01
C ARG A 365 -10.08 -14.35 25.71
N LEU A 366 -9.21 -14.16 24.72
CA LEU A 366 -9.26 -14.91 23.46
C LEU A 366 -9.13 -16.42 23.70
N GLU A 367 -8.25 -16.84 24.62
CA GLU A 367 -8.04 -18.24 24.97
C GLU A 367 -9.22 -18.84 25.74
N GLU A 368 -9.85 -18.06 26.64
CA GLU A 368 -11.09 -18.43 27.33
C GLU A 368 -12.23 -18.64 26.32
N GLU A 369 -12.45 -17.68 25.41
CA GLU A 369 -13.49 -17.80 24.37
C GLU A 369 -13.24 -19.01 23.45
N THR A 370 -11.97 -19.29 23.12
CA THR A 370 -11.60 -20.48 22.34
C THR A 370 -11.82 -21.76 23.14
N GLY A 371 -11.56 -21.74 24.45
CA GLY A 371 -11.79 -22.86 25.37
C GLY A 371 -13.28 -23.18 25.57
N GLU A 372 -14.15 -22.17 25.49
CA GLU A 372 -15.62 -22.32 25.45
C GLU A 372 -16.13 -22.93 24.12
N GLY A 373 -15.25 -23.18 23.15
CA GLY A 373 -15.59 -23.71 21.83
C GLY A 373 -16.05 -22.65 20.82
N ARG A 374 -15.88 -21.34 21.12
CA ARG A 374 -16.13 -20.29 20.13
C ARG A 374 -15.01 -20.30 19.09
N VAL A 375 -15.40 -20.22 17.81
CA VAL A 375 -14.45 -20.17 16.70
C VAL A 375 -14.13 -18.72 16.38
N VAL A 376 -13.03 -18.21 16.94
CA VAL A 376 -12.52 -16.87 16.61
C VAL A 376 -11.58 -16.99 15.41
N LYS A 377 -11.97 -16.40 14.28
CA LYS A 377 -11.19 -16.46 13.03
C LYS A 377 -10.26 -15.28 12.82
N THR A 378 -10.50 -14.16 13.51
CA THR A 378 -9.88 -12.86 13.22
C THR A 378 -9.63 -12.07 14.49
N ILE A 379 -8.68 -11.12 14.44
CA ILE A 379 -8.38 -10.19 15.52
C ILE A 379 -8.28 -8.80 14.89
N SER A 380 -9.11 -7.84 15.31
CA SER A 380 -9.07 -6.48 14.75
C SER A 380 -7.75 -5.77 15.07
N LEU A 381 -7.30 -4.87 14.17
CA LEU A 381 -6.21 -3.92 14.44
C LEU A 381 -6.54 -2.99 15.60
N ASP A 382 -7.82 -2.75 15.88
CA ASP A 382 -8.27 -1.93 17.02
C ASP A 382 -8.00 -2.64 18.35
N CYS A 383 -7.81 -3.96 18.34
CA CYS A 383 -7.43 -4.71 19.53
C CYS A 383 -5.95 -4.48 19.91
N ILE A 384 -5.13 -3.95 19.01
CA ILE A 384 -3.70 -3.70 19.21
C ILE A 384 -3.52 -2.23 19.62
N PRO A 385 -2.86 -1.94 20.76
CA PRO A 385 -2.60 -0.57 21.20
C PRO A 385 -1.91 0.27 20.11
N TRP A 386 -2.20 1.57 20.08
CA TRP A 386 -1.62 2.49 19.12
C TRP A 386 -1.61 3.89 19.70
N GLU A 387 -0.58 4.15 20.49
CA GLU A 387 -0.31 5.40 21.21
C GLU A 387 -0.13 6.61 20.26
N TYR A 388 0.08 6.35 18.97
CA TYR A 388 0.18 7.41 17.96
C TYR A 388 -1.13 8.18 17.78
N ASP A 389 -2.28 7.54 18.00
CA ASP A 389 -3.59 8.20 17.95
C ASP A 389 -3.80 9.13 19.15
N GLU A 390 -3.12 8.84 20.27
CA GLU A 390 -3.15 9.64 21.50
C GLU A 390 -2.02 10.67 21.56
N SER A 391 -1.12 10.70 20.55
CA SER A 391 0.03 11.60 20.57
C SER A 391 -0.44 13.07 20.55
N PRO A 392 0.07 13.90 21.47
CA PRO A 392 -0.41 15.26 21.68
C PRO A 392 -0.25 16.05 20.38
N ILE A 393 -1.20 16.95 20.15
CA ILE A 393 -1.02 18.05 19.22
C ILE A 393 0.32 18.68 19.56
N ILE A 394 1.32 18.54 18.69
CA ILE A 394 2.62 19.18 18.89
C ILE A 394 2.37 20.66 18.64
N HIS A 395 2.09 21.40 19.71
CA HIS A 395 2.02 22.85 19.68
C HIS A 395 3.43 23.36 19.47
N LYS A 396 3.68 23.84 18.26
CA LYS A 396 4.88 24.61 17.92
C LYS A 396 4.46 26.08 17.79
N GLU A 397 5.35 26.99 18.18
CA GLU A 397 5.09 28.43 18.15
C GLU A 397 4.85 28.90 16.70
N VAL A 398 4.00 29.92 16.51
CA VAL A 398 3.61 30.41 15.18
C VAL A 398 4.83 30.93 14.40
N GLU A 399 5.84 31.42 15.10
CA GLU A 399 7.11 31.90 14.57
C GLU A 399 7.96 30.79 13.93
N GLU A 400 7.76 29.52 14.33
CA GLU A 400 8.40 28.38 13.67
C GLU A 400 7.80 28.08 12.29
N PHE A 401 6.67 28.72 11.96
CA PHE A 401 5.96 28.56 10.69
C PHE A 401 5.57 29.92 10.10
N PRO A 402 6.54 30.72 9.65
CA PRO A 402 6.30 32.08 9.17
C PRO A 402 5.35 32.15 7.96
N TRP A 403 5.06 31.01 7.32
CA TRP A 403 4.14 30.87 6.19
C TRP A 403 2.66 30.66 6.59
N TYR A 404 2.34 30.37 7.85
CA TYR A 404 0.96 30.20 8.34
C TYR A 404 0.57 31.31 9.31
N ARG A 405 0.44 32.54 8.80
CA ARG A 405 -0.07 33.65 9.61
C ARG A 405 -1.58 33.45 9.84
N PRO A 406 -2.10 33.57 11.07
CA PRO A 406 -3.55 33.60 11.30
C PRO A 406 -4.22 34.62 10.38
N GLY A 407 -5.26 34.22 9.65
CA GLY A 407 -5.93 35.05 8.64
C GLY A 407 -5.22 35.11 7.28
N GLY A 408 -4.02 34.54 7.14
CA GLY A 408 -3.31 34.39 5.89
C GLY A 408 -3.93 33.32 5.00
N TRP A 409 -3.89 33.56 3.69
CA TRP A 409 -4.30 32.57 2.69
C TRP A 409 -3.15 31.61 2.43
N VAL A 410 -3.45 30.32 2.51
CA VAL A 410 -2.52 29.23 2.19
C VAL A 410 -2.99 28.62 0.90
N TRP A 411 -2.08 28.54 -0.05
CA TRP A 411 -2.27 27.76 -1.25
C TRP A 411 -2.35 26.27 -0.90
N MET A 412 -3.48 25.64 -1.25
CA MET A 412 -3.73 24.23 -0.94
C MET A 412 -3.38 23.37 -2.15
N ASP A 413 -4.05 23.59 -3.27
CA ASP A 413 -3.80 22.91 -4.54
C ASP A 413 -4.39 23.75 -5.67
N GLY A 414 -3.73 23.74 -6.83
CA GLY A 414 -3.87 24.65 -7.97
C GLY A 414 -4.58 26.00 -7.74
N ASP A 415 -5.90 26.09 -7.78
CA ASP A 415 -6.69 27.33 -7.68
C ASP A 415 -7.38 27.51 -6.32
N VAL A 416 -7.18 26.55 -5.40
CA VAL A 416 -7.80 26.51 -4.07
C VAL A 416 -6.88 27.11 -3.04
N TRP A 417 -7.40 28.14 -2.37
CA TRP A 417 -6.78 28.75 -1.21
C TRP A 417 -7.67 28.54 0.01
N ALA A 418 -7.04 28.28 1.16
CA ALA A 418 -7.72 28.23 2.44
C ALA A 418 -7.18 29.34 3.33
N GLN A 419 -8.07 30.11 3.93
CA GLN A 419 -7.66 31.09 4.92
C GLN A 419 -7.40 30.36 6.24
N CYS A 420 -6.19 30.48 6.80
CA CYS A 420 -5.92 30.01 8.15
C CYS A 420 -6.91 30.67 9.09
N ALA A 421 -7.80 29.88 9.71
CA ALA A 421 -8.68 30.39 10.74
C ALA A 421 -7.81 31.05 11.82
N GLY A 422 -8.25 32.22 12.31
CA GLY A 422 -7.68 32.74 13.55
C GLY A 422 -7.97 31.79 14.72
N LEU A 423 -7.75 32.24 15.95
CA LEU A 423 -8.05 31.49 17.18
C LEU A 423 -9.50 30.93 17.32
N GLN A 424 -10.41 31.25 16.39
CA GLN A 424 -11.74 30.64 16.33
C GLN A 424 -11.70 29.33 15.55
N LEU A 425 -11.70 28.21 16.30
CA LEU A 425 -11.93 26.87 15.76
C LEU A 425 -13.23 26.84 14.94
N GLY A 426 -13.17 26.26 13.72
CA GLY A 426 -14.33 25.78 12.98
C GLY A 426 -14.95 26.70 11.91
N SER A 427 -14.42 27.90 11.67
CA SER A 427 -14.88 28.78 10.58
C SER A 427 -13.91 28.74 9.41
N LEU A 428 -14.35 28.23 8.25
CA LEU A 428 -13.50 28.08 7.06
C LEU A 428 -14.00 28.94 5.90
N LYS A 429 -13.10 29.76 5.36
CA LYS A 429 -13.27 30.39 4.06
C LYS A 429 -12.37 29.68 3.05
N PHE A 430 -13.00 29.13 2.02
CA PHE A 430 -12.31 28.62 0.85
C PHE A 430 -12.47 29.65 -0.27
N MET A 431 -11.40 29.89 -1.02
CA MET A 431 -11.44 30.71 -2.22
C MET A 431 -11.00 29.84 -3.39
N ARG A 432 -11.78 29.83 -4.48
CA ARG A 432 -11.33 29.35 -5.78
C ARG A 432 -11.04 30.53 -6.67
N LEU A 433 -9.99 30.45 -7.49
CA LEU A 433 -9.66 31.49 -8.47
C LEU A 433 -10.80 31.81 -9.46
N LYS A 434 -11.81 30.94 -9.60
CA LYS A 434 -12.99 31.20 -10.46
C LYS A 434 -14.04 32.12 -9.81
N ASP A 435 -13.94 32.36 -8.52
CA ASP A 435 -14.87 33.22 -7.77
C ASP A 435 -14.33 34.66 -7.62
N THR A 436 -13.24 35.02 -8.31
CA THR A 436 -12.50 36.28 -8.12
C THR A 436 -13.10 37.49 -8.83
N ASP A 437 -14.15 37.33 -9.65
CA ASP A 437 -14.76 38.47 -10.34
C ASP A 437 -15.50 39.44 -9.37
N GLU A 438 -15.64 39.10 -8.08
CA GLU A 438 -16.31 39.91 -7.06
C GLU A 438 -15.45 40.29 -5.84
N LEU A 439 -14.13 40.07 -5.86
CA LEU A 439 -13.27 40.41 -4.71
C LEU A 439 -12.80 41.87 -4.74
N ASP A 440 -12.87 42.51 -3.58
CA ASP A 440 -12.44 43.88 -3.33
C ASP A 440 -10.91 44.00 -3.52
N ASP A 441 -10.46 45.01 -4.28
CA ASP A 441 -9.06 45.24 -4.72
C ASP A 441 -8.02 45.30 -3.57
N SER A 442 -8.46 45.27 -2.32
CA SER A 442 -7.60 45.28 -1.13
C SER A 442 -6.97 43.92 -0.77
N ASP A 443 -7.48 42.80 -1.28
CA ASP A 443 -6.95 41.44 -1.04
C ASP A 443 -6.03 40.93 -2.18
N GLU A 444 -5.86 41.68 -3.27
CA GLU A 444 -5.05 41.30 -4.45
C GLU A 444 -3.54 41.16 -4.19
N THR A 445 -3.05 41.57 -3.01
CA THR A 445 -1.63 41.49 -2.64
C THR A 445 -1.23 40.22 -1.91
N ALA A 446 -2.16 39.29 -1.65
CA ALA A 446 -1.80 37.92 -1.36
C ALA A 446 -1.13 37.34 -2.61
N GLU A 447 0.19 37.45 -2.66
CA GLU A 447 1.02 37.11 -3.80
C GLU A 447 0.56 35.79 -4.42
N ARG A 448 0.26 35.81 -5.72
CA ARG A 448 0.04 34.62 -6.57
C ARG A 448 1.28 33.71 -6.65
N SER A 449 2.29 33.90 -5.80
CA SER A 449 3.35 32.93 -5.60
C SER A 449 2.70 31.72 -4.94
N LYS A 450 2.65 30.61 -5.66
CA LYS A 450 2.38 29.31 -5.06
C LYS A 450 3.31 29.19 -3.85
N GLY A 451 2.74 28.92 -2.68
CA GLY A 451 3.48 28.95 -1.44
C GLY A 451 4.66 27.97 -1.43
N PRO A 452 5.52 28.02 -0.39
CA PRO A 452 6.70 27.13 -0.26
C PRO A 452 6.37 25.62 -0.25
N LEU A 453 5.09 25.27 -0.21
CA LEU A 453 4.58 23.90 -0.31
C LEU A 453 4.60 23.33 -1.75
N GLU A 454 4.72 24.17 -2.79
CA GLU A 454 4.89 23.69 -4.18
C GLU A 454 6.16 22.85 -4.34
N GLU A 455 7.20 23.16 -3.56
CA GLU A 455 8.49 22.47 -3.62
C GLU A 455 8.56 21.23 -2.72
N VAL A 456 7.54 20.99 -1.89
CA VAL A 456 7.51 19.84 -0.96
C VAL A 456 7.09 18.59 -1.75
N PRO A 457 8.04 17.71 -2.15
CA PRO A 457 7.83 16.70 -3.18
C PRO A 457 6.90 15.54 -2.76
N TYR A 458 6.46 15.53 -1.50
CA TYR A 458 5.64 14.49 -0.90
C TYR A 458 4.23 14.95 -0.49
N LEU A 459 3.92 16.25 -0.63
CA LEU A 459 2.55 16.77 -0.53
C LEU A 459 1.81 16.38 -1.81
N ILE A 460 1.28 15.16 -1.82
CA ILE A 460 0.40 14.69 -2.90
C ILE A 460 -0.96 15.34 -2.70
N TYR A 461 -1.14 16.50 -3.31
CA TYR A 461 -2.46 17.00 -3.62
C TYR A 461 -3.01 16.26 -4.86
N LEU A 462 -4.27 15.86 -4.79
CA LEU A 462 -4.99 15.36 -5.94
C LEU A 462 -5.28 16.56 -6.83
N GLY A 463 -4.38 16.81 -7.79
CA GLY A 463 -4.38 17.98 -8.64
C GLY A 463 -5.78 18.42 -9.11
N ASP A 464 -5.99 19.74 -9.08
CA ASP A 464 -7.17 20.51 -9.49
C ASP A 464 -8.09 19.95 -10.57
N LYS A 465 -7.53 19.35 -11.65
CA LYS A 465 -8.35 18.82 -12.75
C LYS A 465 -9.29 17.71 -12.30
N ASP A 466 -8.90 16.97 -11.26
CA ASP A 466 -9.71 15.90 -10.68
C ASP A 466 -10.69 16.41 -9.61
N ALA A 467 -10.49 17.63 -9.11
CA ALA A 467 -11.34 18.22 -8.07
C ALA A 467 -12.55 18.99 -8.62
N GLU A 468 -12.40 19.66 -9.76
CA GLU A 468 -13.46 20.44 -10.41
C GLU A 468 -14.55 19.56 -11.04
N TRP A 469 -14.18 18.41 -11.60
CA TRP A 469 -15.14 17.46 -12.16
C TRP A 469 -16.03 16.83 -11.08
N VAL A 470 -15.56 16.79 -9.82
CA VAL A 470 -16.18 16.06 -8.71
C VAL A 470 -17.36 16.75 -8.03
N TRP A 471 -17.40 18.09 -8.01
CA TRP A 471 -18.33 18.84 -7.15
C TRP A 471 -19.20 19.85 -7.89
N GLY A 472 -19.24 19.80 -9.21
CA GLY A 472 -20.23 20.55 -9.99
C GLY A 472 -21.61 19.91 -9.89
N ARG A 473 -22.26 19.90 -8.71
CA ARG A 473 -23.72 20.00 -8.52
C ARG A 473 -24.13 20.01 -7.04
N ASN A 474 -24.82 21.07 -6.67
CA ASN A 474 -25.49 21.33 -5.39
C ASN A 474 -26.61 20.30 -5.11
N GLU A 475 -26.51 19.56 -4.01
CA GLU A 475 -27.65 19.26 -3.13
C GLU A 475 -27.15 19.23 -1.67
N PRO A 476 -27.84 19.89 -0.72
CA PRO A 476 -27.43 19.95 0.68
C PRO A 476 -27.69 18.62 1.38
N TRP A 477 -26.67 18.06 2.03
CA TRP A 477 -26.82 16.90 2.93
C TRP A 477 -26.77 17.37 4.37
N GLU A 478 -27.91 17.32 5.06
CA GLU A 478 -28.00 17.35 6.52
C GLU A 478 -27.50 15.99 7.06
N PHE A 479 -26.50 16.01 7.94
CA PHE A 479 -26.05 14.83 8.69
C PHE A 479 -26.80 14.74 10.02
N PRO A 480 -27.42 13.60 10.36
CA PRO A 480 -27.81 13.33 11.74
C PRO A 480 -26.62 12.67 12.47
N PHE A 481 -26.07 13.37 13.46
CA PHE A 481 -25.31 12.72 14.52
C PHE A 481 -26.30 12.24 15.59
N GLU A 482 -26.45 10.94 15.75
CA GLU A 482 -26.86 10.35 17.03
C GLU A 482 -25.74 9.44 17.53
N ALA A 483 -25.46 9.62 18.82
CA ALA A 483 -24.31 9.14 19.56
C ALA A 483 -24.26 7.62 19.74
N PHE A 484 -23.05 7.10 19.83
CA PHE A 484 -22.70 5.94 20.68
C PHE A 484 -21.40 6.23 21.42
#